data_AF-A0A2W4IU90-F1
#
_entry.id   AF-A0A2W4IU90-F1
#
_cell.length_a   1.000
_cell.length_b   1.000
_cell.length_c   1.000
_cell.angle_alpha   90.00
_cell.angle_beta   90.00
_cell.angle_gamma   90.00
#
_symmetry.space_group_name_H-M   'P 1'
#
loop_
_entity.id
_entity.type
_entity.pdbx_description
1 polymer ?
#
loop_
_entity_poly.entity_id
_entity_poly.type
_entity_poly.pdbx_seq_one_letter_code
_entity_poly.pdbx_strand_id
1 'polypeptide(L)'
;MKLSTLKNAVCALLDFKIIFLILLTGTLIATNFAVYPFSKVIVSRAVSLRALSYEQKNNLYQAAQRLDGAIVRPGETFSFNGKVGPRTGKQGYQPAPSYLGGETPNTLGGGICLLSSCLYQSALTAGLKIVERVPHLRTMQTVPPGFDATVWYGKADLKFENTTDTPIQIRALANASQLKVEFLGSQEMAQSCEKAQLKRLEQMGSPGELLVEVFRSEDGHDTFISRDLYSFQNRSQNKSRSITR
;
A
#
# COMPACT_ATOMS: atom_id res chain seq x y z
N MET A 1 -36.97 -48.66 -33.80
CA MET A 1 -36.69 -47.36 -33.14
C MET A 1 -36.27 -46.37 -34.22
N LYS A 2 -36.96 -45.24 -34.40
CA LYS A 2 -36.69 -44.31 -35.53
C LYS A 2 -35.35 -43.62 -35.35
N LEU A 3 -34.56 -43.53 -36.43
CA LEU A 3 -33.21 -42.92 -36.46
C LEU A 3 -33.20 -41.46 -35.93
N SER A 4 -34.32 -40.73 -36.09
CA SER A 4 -34.53 -39.38 -35.57
C SER A 4 -34.59 -39.34 -34.03
N THR A 5 -35.16 -40.35 -33.40
CA THR A 5 -35.25 -40.46 -31.93
C THR A 5 -33.87 -40.69 -31.31
N LEU A 6 -33.01 -41.45 -32.00
CA LEU A 6 -31.64 -41.72 -31.57
C LEU A 6 -30.76 -40.45 -31.67
N LYS A 7 -30.87 -39.67 -32.75
CA LYS A 7 -30.16 -38.39 -32.91
C LYS A 7 -30.54 -37.38 -31.82
N ASN A 8 -31.83 -37.25 -31.52
CA ASN A 8 -32.29 -36.31 -30.49
C ASN A 8 -31.80 -36.69 -29.08
N ALA A 9 -31.78 -38.00 -28.77
CA ALA A 9 -31.25 -38.48 -27.50
C ALA A 9 -29.74 -38.23 -27.37
N VAL A 10 -28.97 -38.44 -28.46
CA VAL A 10 -27.53 -38.20 -28.49
C VAL A 10 -27.22 -36.69 -28.34
N CYS A 11 -27.94 -35.81 -29.03
CA CYS A 11 -27.79 -34.35 -28.84
C CYS A 11 -28.10 -33.91 -27.40
N ALA A 12 -29.20 -34.36 -26.81
CA ALA A 12 -29.55 -34.01 -25.43
C ALA A 12 -28.51 -34.51 -24.41
N LEU A 13 -27.92 -35.68 -24.64
CA LEU A 13 -26.82 -36.23 -23.83
C LEU A 13 -25.53 -35.41 -23.97
N LEU A 14 -25.23 -34.90 -25.17
CA LEU A 14 -24.09 -34.02 -25.42
C LEU A 14 -24.28 -32.65 -24.74
N ASP A 15 -25.46 -32.05 -24.87
CA ASP A 15 -25.79 -30.76 -24.24
C ASP A 15 -25.75 -30.87 -22.72
N PHE A 16 -26.29 -31.95 -22.15
CA PHE A 16 -26.24 -32.21 -20.70
C PHE A 16 -24.81 -32.38 -20.20
N LYS A 17 -23.94 -33.07 -20.95
CA LYS A 17 -22.51 -33.21 -20.60
C LYS A 17 -21.77 -31.87 -20.65
N ILE A 18 -22.08 -31.01 -21.63
CA ILE A 18 -21.48 -29.68 -21.75
C ILE A 18 -21.93 -28.79 -20.59
N ILE A 19 -23.23 -28.76 -20.28
CA ILE A 19 -23.78 -28.00 -19.16
C ILE A 19 -23.19 -28.50 -17.83
N PHE A 20 -23.11 -29.82 -17.64
CA PHE A 20 -22.50 -30.41 -16.45
C PHE A 20 -21.01 -30.06 -16.34
N LEU A 21 -20.26 -30.08 -17.45
CA LEU A 21 -18.85 -29.68 -17.46
C LEU A 21 -18.65 -28.18 -17.15
N ILE A 22 -19.53 -27.31 -17.65
CA ILE A 22 -19.50 -25.87 -17.35
C ILE A 22 -19.86 -25.63 -15.88
N LEU A 23 -20.88 -26.32 -15.35
CA LEU A 23 -21.25 -26.23 -13.93
C LEU A 23 -20.14 -26.78 -13.02
N LEU A 24 -19.53 -27.91 -13.39
CA LEU A 24 -18.46 -28.53 -12.62
C LEU A 24 -17.21 -27.65 -12.62
N THR A 25 -16.80 -27.11 -13.77
CA THR A 25 -15.65 -26.19 -13.86
C THR A 25 -15.94 -24.85 -13.19
N GLY A 26 -17.15 -24.29 -13.35
CA GLY A 26 -17.58 -23.09 -12.63
C GLY A 26 -17.56 -23.27 -11.11
N THR A 27 -18.01 -24.43 -10.62
CA THR A 27 -17.94 -24.76 -9.18
C THR A 27 -16.50 -24.96 -8.73
N LEU A 28 -15.65 -25.64 -9.52
CA LEU A 28 -14.23 -25.82 -9.18
C LEU A 28 -13.48 -24.50 -9.11
N ILE A 29 -13.68 -23.61 -10.09
CA ILE A 29 -13.09 -22.27 -10.14
C ILE A 29 -13.57 -21.44 -8.94
N ALA A 30 -14.89 -21.42 -8.67
CA ALA A 30 -15.44 -20.73 -7.50
C ALA A 30 -14.86 -21.28 -6.18
N THR A 31 -14.69 -22.60 -6.05
CA THR A 31 -14.07 -23.20 -4.86
C THR A 31 -12.59 -22.85 -4.73
N ASN A 32 -11.83 -22.77 -5.82
CA ASN A 32 -10.41 -22.41 -5.75
C ASN A 32 -10.21 -20.95 -5.31
N PHE A 33 -11.02 -20.02 -5.83
CA PHE A 33 -11.04 -18.62 -5.37
C PHE A 33 -11.51 -18.47 -3.92
N ALA A 34 -12.48 -19.28 -3.49
CA ALA A 34 -12.99 -19.25 -2.12
C ALA A 34 -12.01 -19.84 -1.08
N VAL A 35 -11.13 -20.77 -1.49
CA VAL A 35 -10.35 -21.58 -0.54
C VAL A 35 -9.00 -20.94 -0.17
N TYR A 36 -8.35 -20.10 -1.00
CA TYR A 36 -7.13 -19.36 -0.61
C TYR A 36 -6.96 -17.97 -1.27
N PRO A 37 -7.77 -16.96 -0.89
CA PRO A 37 -7.68 -15.62 -1.49
C PRO A 37 -6.37 -14.87 -1.19
N PHE A 38 -5.54 -15.36 -0.26
CA PHE A 38 -4.27 -14.75 0.17
C PHE A 38 -3.07 -15.67 -0.08
N SER A 39 -3.10 -16.45 -1.16
CA SER A 39 -2.07 -17.47 -1.46
C SER A 39 -0.76 -16.89 -2.00
N LYS A 40 -0.75 -15.63 -2.44
CA LYS A 40 0.42 -14.98 -3.07
C LYS A 40 0.70 -13.61 -2.47
N VAL A 41 1.98 -13.30 -2.32
CA VAL A 41 2.43 -11.92 -2.08
C VAL A 41 2.36 -11.20 -3.42
N ILE A 42 1.45 -10.24 -3.53
CA ILE A 42 1.24 -9.46 -4.76
C ILE A 42 2.12 -8.21 -4.80
N VAL A 43 2.44 -7.66 -3.62
CA VAL A 43 3.35 -6.53 -3.44
C VAL A 43 4.14 -6.74 -2.16
N SER A 44 5.45 -6.53 -2.20
CA SER A 44 6.31 -6.58 -1.02
C SER A 44 7.20 -5.34 -0.99
N ARG A 45 7.22 -4.64 0.14
CA ARG A 45 8.05 -3.46 0.31
C ARG A 45 8.73 -3.46 1.65
N ALA A 46 10.04 -3.26 1.64
CA ALA A 46 10.85 -3.24 2.84
C ALA A 46 11.76 -2.01 2.88
N VAL A 47 11.90 -1.42 4.06
CA VAL A 47 12.78 -0.27 4.30
C VAL A 47 13.64 -0.53 5.54
N SER A 48 14.90 -0.08 5.50
CA SER A 48 15.82 -0.18 6.63
C SER A 48 15.41 0.79 7.73
N LEU A 49 15.38 0.29 8.97
CA LEU A 49 15.15 1.10 10.17
C LEU A 49 16.44 1.43 10.92
N ARG A 50 17.61 1.03 10.40
CA ARG A 50 18.88 1.17 11.14
C ARG A 50 19.16 2.60 11.60
N ALA A 51 18.83 3.59 10.76
CA ALA A 51 19.03 5.01 11.04
C ALA A 51 17.99 5.62 12.00
N LEU A 52 16.95 4.88 12.41
CA LEU A 52 15.92 5.38 13.31
C LEU A 52 16.26 5.14 14.78
N SER A 53 15.76 6.03 15.65
CA SER A 53 15.86 5.88 17.10
C SER A 53 15.10 4.65 17.60
N TYR A 54 15.35 4.25 18.84
CA TYR A 54 14.62 3.17 19.49
C TYR A 54 13.10 3.47 19.56
N GLU A 55 12.74 4.70 19.92
CA GLU A 55 11.36 5.16 20.07
C GLU A 55 10.62 5.15 18.74
N GLN A 56 11.27 5.58 17.65
CA GLN A 56 10.69 5.51 16.30
C GLN A 56 10.44 4.06 15.88
N LYS A 57 11.40 3.15 16.14
CA LYS A 57 11.24 1.72 15.87
C LYS A 57 10.09 1.11 16.68
N ASN A 58 9.99 1.43 17.98
CA ASN A 58 8.89 0.99 18.82
C ASN A 58 7.53 1.51 18.31
N ASN A 59 7.45 2.80 17.92
CA ASN A 59 6.23 3.36 17.34
C ASN A 59 5.80 2.65 16.06
N LEU A 60 6.76 2.32 15.19
CA LEU A 60 6.52 1.55 13.96
C LEU A 60 6.08 0.12 14.28
N TYR A 61 6.68 -0.53 15.27
CA TYR A 61 6.26 -1.84 15.76
C TYR A 61 4.81 -1.84 16.25
N GLN A 62 4.46 -0.90 17.13
CA GLN A 62 3.10 -0.77 17.66
C GLN A 62 2.07 -0.53 16.54
N ALA A 63 2.39 0.32 15.56
CA ALA A 63 1.51 0.58 14.44
C ALA A 63 1.41 -0.62 13.48
N ALA A 64 2.53 -1.29 13.17
CA ALA A 64 2.56 -2.46 12.30
C ALA A 64 1.73 -3.62 12.88
N GLN A 65 1.84 -3.89 14.19
CA GLN A 65 1.04 -4.92 14.86
C GLN A 65 -0.47 -4.70 14.72
N ARG A 66 -0.92 -3.45 14.67
CA ARG A 66 -2.35 -3.11 14.52
C ARG A 66 -2.82 -3.26 13.07
N LEU A 67 -1.91 -3.10 12.10
CA LEU A 67 -2.20 -3.28 10.67
C LEU A 67 -2.15 -4.74 10.25
N ASP A 68 -1.29 -5.53 10.88
CA ASP A 68 -1.01 -6.91 10.47
C ASP A 68 -2.28 -7.76 10.46
N GLY A 69 -2.48 -8.47 9.35
CA GLY A 69 -3.66 -9.30 9.11
C GLY A 69 -4.92 -8.54 8.71
N ALA A 70 -4.88 -7.21 8.52
CA ALA A 70 -6.04 -6.47 8.02
C ALA A 70 -6.48 -6.98 6.65
N ILE A 71 -7.77 -7.21 6.47
CA ILE A 71 -8.36 -7.62 5.19
C ILE A 71 -9.15 -6.44 4.64
N VAL A 72 -8.95 -6.13 3.36
CA VAL A 72 -9.69 -5.11 2.61
C VAL A 72 -10.49 -5.82 1.53
N ARG A 73 -11.82 -5.90 1.71
CA ARG A 73 -12.72 -6.57 0.77
C ARG A 73 -12.90 -5.75 -0.52
N PRO A 74 -13.35 -6.38 -1.63
CA PRO A 74 -13.79 -5.65 -2.82
C PRO A 74 -14.78 -4.53 -2.46
N GLY A 75 -14.52 -3.33 -2.96
CA GLY A 75 -15.28 -2.10 -2.69
C GLY A 75 -15.08 -1.49 -1.29
N GLU A 76 -14.30 -2.12 -0.41
CA GLU A 76 -14.03 -1.60 0.93
C GLU A 76 -12.97 -0.49 0.88
N THR A 77 -13.23 0.62 1.58
CA THR A 77 -12.23 1.66 1.84
C THR A 77 -11.48 1.35 3.12
N PHE A 78 -10.19 1.05 3.00
CA PHE A 78 -9.29 0.96 4.13
C PHE A 78 -8.94 2.36 4.65
N SER A 79 -8.87 2.51 5.97
CA SER A 79 -8.40 3.73 6.65
C SER A 79 -7.25 3.39 7.60
N PHE A 80 -6.10 4.05 7.41
CA PHE A 80 -4.93 3.83 8.25
C PHE A 80 -5.20 4.24 9.70
N ASN A 81 -5.79 5.41 9.92
CA ASN A 81 -6.15 5.86 11.26
C ASN A 81 -7.30 5.07 11.87
N GLY A 82 -8.24 4.59 11.06
CA GLY A 82 -9.30 3.69 11.50
C GLY A 82 -8.74 2.36 12.02
N LYS A 83 -7.73 1.81 11.34
CA LYS A 83 -7.10 0.55 11.74
C LYS A 83 -6.10 0.70 12.89
N VAL A 84 -5.28 1.75 12.89
CA VAL A 84 -4.20 1.92 13.88
C VAL A 84 -4.65 2.69 15.13
N GLY A 85 -5.63 3.58 15.04
CA GLY A 85 -6.16 4.32 16.18
C GLY A 85 -5.27 5.45 16.72
N PRO A 86 -5.58 6.04 17.89
CA PRO A 86 -4.89 7.20 18.43
C PRO A 86 -3.50 6.88 19.00
N ARG A 87 -2.50 7.71 18.70
CA ARG A 87 -1.10 7.48 19.14
C ARG A 87 -0.89 7.98 20.56
N THR A 88 -1.22 7.14 21.54
CA THR A 88 -1.14 7.49 22.98
C THR A 88 -0.08 6.66 23.71
N GLY A 89 0.44 7.18 24.82
CA GLY A 89 1.36 6.43 25.70
C GLY A 89 0.76 5.13 26.24
N LYS A 90 -0.55 5.13 26.56
CA LYS A 90 -1.29 3.92 27.00
C LYS A 90 -1.30 2.82 25.93
N GLN A 91 -1.19 3.21 24.66
CA GLN A 91 -1.14 2.29 23.53
C GLN A 91 0.29 1.85 23.18
N GLY A 92 1.29 2.22 23.99
CA GLY A 92 2.68 1.85 23.81
C GLY A 92 3.48 2.80 22.93
N TYR A 93 2.90 3.91 22.46
CA TYR A 93 3.62 4.91 21.68
C TYR A 93 4.53 5.76 22.56
N GLN A 94 5.71 6.08 22.03
CA GLN A 94 6.75 6.86 22.69
C GLN A 94 6.98 8.19 21.97
N PRO A 95 7.37 9.26 22.68
CA PRO A 95 7.77 10.52 22.07
C PRO A 95 9.00 10.30 21.19
N ALA A 96 8.90 10.65 19.91
CA ALA A 96 9.99 10.51 18.96
C ALA A 96 9.96 11.65 17.93
N PRO A 97 11.09 11.96 17.25
CA PRO A 97 11.13 13.01 16.26
C PRO A 97 10.07 12.80 15.18
N SER A 98 9.22 13.81 14.99
CA SER A 98 8.18 13.85 13.98
C SER A 98 8.26 15.17 13.24
N TYR A 99 8.18 15.12 11.91
CA TYR A 99 8.20 16.34 11.12
C TYR A 99 6.84 17.04 11.20
N LEU A 100 6.81 18.28 11.69
CA LEU A 100 5.61 19.10 11.81
C LEU A 100 5.90 20.53 11.33
N GLY A 101 5.40 20.90 10.15
CA GLY A 101 5.37 22.30 9.71
C GLY A 101 6.73 23.00 9.60
N GLY A 102 7.84 22.26 9.46
CA GLY A 102 9.19 22.82 9.42
C GLY A 102 10.03 22.59 10.67
N GLU A 103 9.40 22.14 11.75
CA GLU A 103 10.05 21.73 12.99
C GLU A 103 10.12 20.21 13.09
N THR A 104 10.97 19.70 14.00
CA THR A 104 11.05 18.26 14.31
C THR A 104 10.82 18.03 15.81
N PRO A 105 9.64 18.37 16.36
CA PRO A 105 9.33 18.11 17.75
C PRO A 105 9.23 16.60 18.02
N ASN A 106 9.43 16.21 19.27
CA ASN A 106 9.09 14.87 19.71
C ASN A 106 7.57 14.76 19.89
N THR A 107 6.93 13.87 19.12
CA THR A 107 5.50 13.57 19.26
C THR A 107 5.31 12.09 19.55
N LEU A 108 4.23 11.75 20.26
CA LEU A 108 3.82 10.36 20.38
C LEU A 108 3.52 9.81 18.98
N GLY A 109 4.15 8.69 18.64
CA GLY A 109 4.02 8.10 17.30
C GLY A 109 4.91 8.75 16.23
N GLY A 110 5.93 9.53 16.61
CA GLY A 110 6.93 10.01 15.65
C GLY A 110 7.54 8.84 14.84
N GLY A 111 7.70 9.06 13.53
CA GLY A 111 8.17 8.06 12.56
C GLY A 111 7.07 7.23 11.87
N ILE A 112 5.83 7.25 12.33
CA ILE A 112 4.74 6.43 11.77
C ILE A 112 4.42 6.76 10.30
N CYS A 113 4.68 7.98 9.84
CA CYS A 113 4.50 8.35 8.44
C CYS A 113 5.31 7.47 7.48
N LEU A 114 6.40 6.84 7.94
CA LEU A 114 7.14 5.87 7.14
C LEU A 114 6.27 4.64 6.82
N LEU A 115 5.50 4.15 7.78
CA LEU A 115 4.61 3.00 7.60
C LEU A 115 3.40 3.33 6.71
N SER A 116 2.77 4.49 6.88
CA SER A 116 1.71 4.92 5.95
C SER A 116 2.27 5.14 4.55
N SER A 117 3.47 5.70 4.42
CA SER A 117 4.14 5.82 3.12
C SER A 117 4.44 4.45 2.51
N CYS A 118 4.86 3.46 3.33
CA CYS A 118 5.01 2.05 2.95
C CYS A 118 3.69 1.40 2.49
N LEU A 119 2.58 1.80 3.10
CA LEU A 119 1.26 1.30 2.69
C LEU A 119 0.77 1.96 1.39
N TYR A 120 0.99 3.27 1.26
CA TYR A 120 0.58 4.06 0.10
C TYR A 120 1.18 3.54 -1.21
N GLN A 121 2.50 3.40 -1.31
CA GLN A 121 3.07 2.90 -2.58
C GLN A 121 2.72 1.42 -2.81
N SER A 122 2.43 0.63 -1.76
CA SER A 122 1.94 -0.73 -1.97
C SER A 122 0.52 -0.73 -2.56
N ALA A 123 -0.35 0.19 -2.12
CA ALA A 123 -1.65 0.42 -2.71
C ALA A 123 -1.55 0.90 -4.17
N LEU A 124 -0.61 1.81 -4.47
CA LEU A 124 -0.35 2.24 -5.85
C LEU A 124 0.09 1.07 -6.74
N THR A 125 1.08 0.28 -6.30
CA THR A 125 1.55 -0.88 -7.07
C THR A 125 0.43 -1.89 -7.31
N ALA A 126 -0.37 -2.15 -6.28
CA ALA A 126 -1.53 -3.05 -6.35
C ALA A 126 -2.73 -2.49 -7.15
N GLY A 127 -2.62 -1.27 -7.71
CA GLY A 127 -3.68 -0.67 -8.53
C GLY A 127 -4.91 -0.25 -7.73
N LEU A 128 -4.77 -0.04 -6.42
CA LEU A 128 -5.87 0.39 -5.56
C LEU A 128 -6.11 1.89 -5.72
N LYS A 129 -7.38 2.29 -5.62
CA LYS A 129 -7.76 3.69 -5.75
C LYS A 129 -7.48 4.44 -4.45
N ILE A 130 -6.71 5.51 -4.54
CA ILE A 130 -6.41 6.37 -3.39
C ILE A 130 -7.60 7.31 -3.16
N VAL A 131 -8.21 7.20 -1.98
CA VAL A 131 -9.39 7.99 -1.57
C VAL A 131 -8.95 9.24 -0.81
N GLU A 132 -7.93 9.12 0.04
CA GLU A 132 -7.38 10.22 0.80
C GLU A 132 -5.87 10.03 0.95
N ARG A 133 -5.10 11.07 0.64
CA ARG A 133 -3.66 11.12 0.91
C ARG A 133 -3.21 12.57 1.00
N VAL A 134 -2.38 12.86 2.00
CA VAL A 134 -1.73 14.16 2.16
C VAL A 134 -0.21 14.00 1.99
N PRO A 135 0.46 14.69 1.05
CA PRO A 135 1.92 14.70 0.97
C PRO A 135 2.53 15.47 2.14
N HIS A 136 3.79 15.23 2.44
CA HIS A 136 4.58 16.14 3.27
C HIS A 136 4.83 17.44 2.50
N LEU A 137 4.89 18.57 3.21
CA LEU A 137 5.20 19.88 2.61
C LEU A 137 6.68 20.02 2.18
N ARG A 138 7.55 19.14 2.68
CA ARG A 138 8.99 19.11 2.39
C ARG A 138 9.45 17.74 1.98
N THR A 139 10.51 17.70 1.19
CA THR A 139 11.20 16.46 0.84
C THR A 139 11.71 15.75 2.09
N MET A 140 11.48 14.46 2.20
CA MET A 140 11.95 13.62 3.31
C MET A 140 13.17 12.80 2.87
N GLN A 141 14.09 12.53 3.81
CA GLN A 141 15.23 11.64 3.52
C GLN A 141 14.81 10.16 3.41
N THR A 142 13.77 9.77 4.14
CA THR A 142 13.37 8.36 4.30
C THR A 142 12.41 7.87 3.22
N VAL A 143 11.76 8.79 2.49
CA VAL A 143 10.77 8.47 1.46
C VAL A 143 10.96 9.43 0.28
N PRO A 144 11.09 8.91 -0.96
CA PRO A 144 11.14 9.77 -2.14
C PRO A 144 9.90 10.67 -2.22
N PRO A 145 10.04 11.94 -2.63
CA PRO A 145 8.90 12.82 -2.89
C PRO A 145 7.87 12.17 -3.81
N GLY A 146 6.57 12.39 -3.57
CA GLY A 146 5.47 11.81 -4.37
C GLY A 146 5.05 10.41 -3.92
N PHE A 147 5.87 9.75 -3.10
CA PHE A 147 5.67 8.40 -2.59
C PHE A 147 5.41 8.36 -1.08
N ASP A 148 5.21 9.52 -0.48
CA ASP A 148 4.94 9.72 0.92
C ASP A 148 3.44 9.93 1.21
N ALA A 149 3.03 9.59 2.43
CA ALA A 149 1.68 9.80 2.91
C ALA A 149 1.71 10.21 4.38
N THR A 150 1.38 11.47 4.67
CA THR A 150 1.29 12.02 6.01
C THR A 150 0.04 11.49 6.71
N VAL A 151 0.20 11.08 7.96
CA VAL A 151 -0.91 10.63 8.81
C VAL A 151 -0.84 11.32 10.17
N TRP A 152 -1.99 11.83 10.61
CA TRP A 152 -2.19 12.42 11.92
C TRP A 152 -3.60 12.06 12.39
N TYR A 153 -3.69 11.34 13.51
CA TYR A 153 -4.98 10.86 14.01
C TYR A 153 -5.96 12.01 14.23
N GLY A 154 -7.11 11.96 13.56
CA GLY A 154 -8.14 13.00 13.61
C GLY A 154 -7.89 14.22 12.72
N LYS A 155 -6.81 14.28 11.93
CA LYS A 155 -6.52 15.40 11.03
C LYS A 155 -6.14 15.01 9.59
N ALA A 156 -5.33 13.97 9.41
CA ALA A 156 -4.87 13.52 8.09
C ALA A 156 -4.79 11.99 8.07
N ASP A 157 -5.36 11.36 7.05
CA ASP A 157 -5.38 9.92 6.91
C ASP A 157 -4.81 9.46 5.56
N LEU A 158 -4.46 8.17 5.51
CA LEU A 158 -4.29 7.45 4.27
C LEU A 158 -5.49 6.53 4.10
N LYS A 159 -6.27 6.77 3.06
CA LYS A 159 -7.39 5.90 2.67
C LYS A 159 -7.25 5.43 1.24
N PHE A 160 -7.53 4.15 1.02
CA PHE A 160 -7.60 3.58 -0.30
C PHE A 160 -8.74 2.57 -0.38
N GLU A 161 -9.36 2.50 -1.54
CA GLU A 161 -10.46 1.61 -1.87
C GLU A 161 -9.89 0.39 -2.61
N ASN A 162 -10.26 -0.81 -2.17
CA ASN A 162 -9.96 -2.01 -2.93
C ASN A 162 -10.92 -2.11 -4.11
N THR A 163 -10.50 -1.61 -5.26
CA THR A 163 -11.27 -1.61 -6.51
C THR A 163 -11.13 -2.92 -7.30
N THR A 164 -10.50 -3.96 -6.73
CA THR A 164 -10.41 -5.28 -7.36
C THR A 164 -11.54 -6.19 -6.92
N ASP A 165 -11.73 -7.29 -7.65
CA ASP A 165 -12.79 -8.27 -7.38
C ASP A 165 -12.41 -9.29 -6.29
N THR A 166 -11.20 -9.20 -5.73
CA THR A 166 -10.71 -10.14 -4.69
C THR A 166 -10.25 -9.40 -3.44
N PRO A 167 -10.40 -9.98 -2.24
CA PRO A 167 -9.93 -9.33 -1.02
C PRO A 167 -8.41 -9.30 -0.98
N ILE A 168 -7.86 -8.29 -0.29
CA ILE A 168 -6.42 -8.14 -0.06
C ILE A 168 -6.16 -8.23 1.43
N GLN A 169 -5.17 -9.03 1.83
CA GLN A 169 -4.67 -9.04 3.20
C GLN A 169 -3.38 -8.21 3.29
N ILE A 170 -3.32 -7.33 4.28
CA ILE A 170 -2.15 -6.54 4.61
C ILE A 170 -1.36 -7.29 5.68
N ARG A 171 -0.09 -7.58 5.39
CA ARG A 171 0.89 -8.03 6.38
C ARG A 171 1.87 -6.90 6.67
N ALA A 172 2.07 -6.57 7.94
CA ALA A 172 2.91 -5.47 8.37
C ALA A 172 3.81 -5.93 9.53
N LEU A 173 5.12 -5.89 9.30
CA LEU A 173 6.13 -6.33 10.24
C LEU A 173 7.17 -5.24 10.44
N ALA A 174 7.44 -4.84 11.67
CA ALA A 174 8.58 -4.00 12.00
C ALA A 174 9.44 -4.72 13.05
N ASN A 175 10.75 -4.71 12.85
CA ASN A 175 11.72 -5.23 13.82
C ASN A 175 12.85 -4.20 14.03
N ALA A 176 13.92 -4.59 14.73
CA ALA A 176 15.03 -3.67 15.04
C ALA A 176 15.73 -3.08 13.80
N SER A 177 15.64 -3.75 12.64
CA SER A 177 16.42 -3.42 11.44
C SER A 177 15.59 -3.09 10.21
N GLN A 178 14.34 -3.53 10.15
CA GLN A 178 13.52 -3.45 8.94
C GLN A 178 12.05 -3.26 9.26
N LEU A 179 11.38 -2.43 8.45
CA LEU A 179 9.94 -2.40 8.30
C LEU A 179 9.59 -3.06 6.97
N LYS A 180 8.62 -3.97 6.97
CA LYS A 180 8.13 -4.67 5.79
C LYS A 180 6.60 -4.61 5.74
N VAL A 181 6.08 -4.24 4.58
CA VAL A 181 4.64 -4.28 4.26
C VAL A 181 4.46 -5.18 3.05
N GLU A 182 3.59 -6.17 3.16
CA GLU A 182 3.20 -7.05 2.07
C GLU A 182 1.70 -6.99 1.87
N PHE A 183 1.26 -6.95 0.61
CA PHE A 183 -0.11 -7.27 0.26
C PHE A 183 -0.16 -8.70 -0.22
N LEU A 184 -1.13 -9.45 0.30
CA LEU A 184 -1.42 -10.81 -0.12
C LEU A 184 -2.77 -10.84 -0.85
N GLY A 185 -2.82 -11.58 -1.94
CA GLY A 185 -3.98 -11.70 -2.81
C GLY A 185 -3.94 -12.99 -3.63
N SER A 186 -4.74 -13.02 -4.70
CA SER A 186 -4.80 -14.17 -5.62
C SER A 186 -3.59 -14.24 -6.56
N GLN A 187 -3.45 -15.37 -7.25
CA GLN A 187 -2.39 -15.57 -8.25
C GLN A 187 -2.55 -14.64 -9.46
N GLU A 188 -3.78 -14.37 -9.88
CA GLU A 188 -4.10 -13.47 -10.99
C GLU A 188 -3.71 -12.02 -10.63
N MET A 189 -4.00 -11.60 -9.40
CA MET A 189 -3.62 -10.28 -8.92
C MET A 189 -2.09 -10.13 -8.83
N ALA A 190 -1.37 -11.19 -8.44
CA ALA A 190 0.11 -11.19 -8.45
C ALA A 190 0.67 -10.93 -9.85
N GLN A 191 0.13 -11.60 -10.87
CA GLN A 191 0.56 -11.45 -12.26
C GLN A 191 0.31 -10.04 -12.81
N SER A 192 -0.81 -9.41 -12.47
CA SER A 192 -1.04 -8.00 -12.83
C SER A 192 -0.07 -7.06 -12.11
N CYS A 193 0.18 -7.28 -10.81
CA CYS A 193 1.10 -6.44 -10.04
C CYS A 193 2.56 -6.55 -10.54
N GLU A 194 3.00 -7.71 -11.04
CA GLU A 194 4.33 -7.90 -11.62
C GLU A 194 4.60 -7.04 -12.86
N LYS A 195 3.55 -6.68 -13.60
CA LYS A 195 3.62 -5.80 -14.77
C LYS A 195 3.61 -4.31 -14.40
N ALA A 196 3.18 -3.99 -13.20
CA ALA A 196 3.01 -2.62 -12.75
C ALA A 196 4.35 -2.01 -12.30
N GLN A 197 4.63 -0.79 -12.74
CA GLN A 197 5.77 -0.01 -12.29
C GLN A 197 5.32 1.38 -11.86
N LEU A 198 5.88 1.89 -10.77
CA LEU A 198 5.66 3.28 -10.38
C LEU A 198 6.74 4.14 -11.03
N LYS A 199 6.30 5.11 -11.83
CA LYS A 199 7.15 6.13 -12.44
C LYS A 199 6.97 7.44 -11.70
N ARG A 200 8.05 8.21 -11.66
CA ARG A 200 8.07 9.52 -11.01
C ARG A 200 8.87 10.50 -11.83
N LEU A 201 8.26 11.63 -12.15
CA LEU A 201 8.89 12.74 -12.85
C LEU A 201 9.11 13.88 -11.86
N GLU A 202 10.32 14.42 -11.86
CA GLU A 202 10.70 15.57 -11.04
C GLU A 202 10.98 16.76 -11.95
N GLN A 203 10.43 17.92 -11.59
CA GLN A 203 10.71 19.18 -12.25
C GLN A 203 10.99 20.25 -11.20
N MET A 204 12.07 21.01 -11.39
CA MET A 204 12.34 22.18 -10.56
C MET A 204 11.30 23.26 -10.83
N GLY A 205 10.63 23.73 -9.77
CA GLY A 205 9.70 24.86 -9.82
C GLY A 205 10.43 26.18 -9.61
N SER A 206 9.87 27.06 -8.76
CA SER A 206 10.58 28.25 -8.29
C SER A 206 11.81 27.86 -7.45
N PRO A 207 12.76 28.78 -7.18
CA PRO A 207 13.91 28.47 -6.33
C PRO A 207 13.48 27.89 -4.98
N GLY A 208 13.91 26.65 -4.70
CA GLY A 208 13.55 25.93 -3.47
C GLY A 208 12.35 24.98 -3.60
N GLU A 209 11.70 24.93 -4.76
CA GLU A 209 10.52 24.10 -5.02
C GLU A 209 10.82 22.93 -5.97
N LEU A 210 10.18 21.79 -5.69
CA LEU A 210 10.23 20.57 -6.49
C LEU A 210 8.80 20.13 -6.79
N LEU A 211 8.44 20.17 -8.08
CA LEU A 211 7.20 19.58 -8.59
C LEU A 211 7.45 18.10 -8.88
N VAL A 212 6.54 17.24 -8.43
CA VAL A 212 6.66 15.79 -8.61
C VAL A 212 5.35 15.24 -9.14
N GLU A 213 5.45 14.50 -10.24
CA GLU A 213 4.32 13.77 -10.80
C GLU A 213 4.57 12.27 -10.67
N VAL A 214 3.53 11.53 -10.31
CA VAL A 214 3.57 10.09 -10.14
C VAL A 214 2.62 9.44 -11.12
N PHE A 215 3.09 8.36 -11.74
CA PHE A 215 2.34 7.55 -12.68
C PHE A 215 2.45 6.07 -12.29
N ARG A 216 1.38 5.31 -12.52
CA ARG A 216 1.42 3.85 -12.55
C ARG A 216 1.48 3.42 -14.01
N SER A 217 2.56 2.73 -14.38
CA SER A 217 2.79 2.19 -15.71
C SER A 217 2.44 0.71 -15.72
N GLU A 218 1.61 0.27 -16.66
CA GLU A 218 1.28 -1.14 -16.87
C GLU A 218 1.15 -1.39 -18.38
N ASP A 219 1.83 -2.42 -18.90
CA ASP A 219 1.79 -2.82 -20.31
C ASP A 219 2.02 -1.64 -21.30
N GLY A 220 2.89 -0.69 -20.93
CA GLY A 220 3.25 0.48 -21.75
C GLY A 220 2.30 1.67 -21.62
N HIS A 221 1.25 1.57 -20.81
CA HIS A 221 0.31 2.65 -20.55
C HIS A 221 0.58 3.30 -19.19
N ASP A 222 0.76 4.63 -19.19
CA ASP A 222 1.00 5.41 -17.98
C ASP A 222 -0.31 6.04 -17.50
N THR A 223 -0.74 5.65 -16.31
CA THR A 223 -1.89 6.24 -15.60
C THR A 223 -1.39 7.28 -14.61
N PHE A 224 -1.82 8.54 -14.76
CA PHE A 224 -1.52 9.61 -13.82
C PHE A 224 -2.12 9.32 -12.43
N ILE A 225 -1.33 9.50 -11.38
CA ILE A 225 -1.72 9.26 -9.99
C ILE A 225 -1.83 10.56 -9.20
N SER A 226 -0.75 11.35 -9.19
CA SER A 226 -0.69 12.57 -8.38
C SER A 226 0.32 13.57 -8.93
N ARG A 227 0.12 14.83 -8.55
CA ARG A 227 1.05 15.95 -8.74
C ARG A 227 1.18 16.70 -7.43
N ASP A 228 2.42 16.80 -6.94
CA ASP A 228 2.74 17.36 -5.63
C ASP A 228 3.82 18.43 -5.75
N LEU A 229 3.72 19.48 -4.93
CA LEU A 229 4.73 20.52 -4.81
C LEU A 229 5.41 20.41 -3.44
N TYR A 230 6.73 20.24 -3.44
CA TYR A 230 7.55 20.16 -2.24
C TYR A 230 8.47 21.37 -2.13
N SER A 231 8.76 21.79 -0.90
CA SER A 231 9.92 22.64 -0.63
C SER A 231 11.12 21.80 -0.19
N PHE A 232 12.34 22.19 -0.59
CA PHE A 232 13.55 21.47 -0.15
C PHE A 232 13.78 21.67 1.34
N GLN A 233 14.23 20.61 2.01
CA GLN A 233 14.76 20.74 3.36
C GLN A 233 16.13 21.42 3.29
N ASN A 234 16.26 22.65 3.83
CA ASN A 234 17.50 23.44 3.84
C ASN A 234 18.71 22.59 4.27
N ARG A 235 19.67 22.36 3.36
CA ARG A 235 20.95 21.69 3.67
C ARG A 235 21.87 22.51 4.59
N SER A 236 21.50 23.74 4.95
CA SER A 236 22.37 24.71 5.63
C SER A 236 22.42 24.63 7.16
N GLN A 237 21.55 23.86 7.83
CA GLN A 237 21.55 23.81 9.31
C GLN A 237 22.34 22.64 9.94
N ASN A 238 22.90 21.72 9.14
CA ASN A 238 23.70 20.59 9.66
C ASN A 238 25.22 20.72 9.39
N LYS A 239 25.71 21.91 9.01
CA LYS A 239 27.15 22.18 8.81
C LYS A 239 27.79 23.06 9.88
N SER A 240 27.08 23.43 10.95
CA SER A 240 27.64 24.23 12.06
C SER A 240 27.55 23.54 13.43
N ARG A 241 27.98 22.28 13.52
CA ARG A 241 28.37 21.69 14.82
C ARG A 241 29.81 21.18 14.74
N SER A 242 30.69 22.03 15.30
CA SER A 242 32.01 21.78 15.89
C SER A 242 33.12 21.17 15.01
N ILE A 243 33.87 22.04 14.35
CA ILE A 243 35.34 21.99 14.41
C ILE A 243 35.77 22.88 15.58
N THR A 244 36.22 22.25 16.66
CA THR A 244 37.01 22.78 17.77
C THR A 244 37.46 21.53 18.52
N ARG A 245 38.72 21.09 18.59
CA ARG A 245 40.05 21.66 18.36
C ARG A 245 40.91 20.57 17.71
#